data_AF-A0A7W9ZHT6-F1
#
_entry.id   AF-A0A7W9ZHT6-F1
#
_cell.length_a   1.000
_cell.length_b   1.000
_cell.length_c   1.000
_cell.angle_alpha   90.00
_cell.angle_beta   90.00
_cell.angle_gamma   90.00
#
_symmetry.space_group_name_H-M   'P 1'
#
loop_
_entity.id
_entity.type
_entity.pdbx_description
1 polymer ?
#
loop_
_entity_poly.entity_id
_entity_poly.type
_entity_poly.pdbx_seq_one_letter_code
_entity_poly.pdbx_strand_id
1 'polypeptide(L)'
;MLPLSDASVLVRRGDVPSTVLDDDLVMLDPLTGQYFSLNPVAAALWARLERPVPVGTLIAGLLEAYDGDPAIIAGETRAALTRLVDLGLLLVQPEQAE
;
A
#
# COMPACT_ATOMS: atom_id res chain seq x y z
N MET A 1 11.74 13.61 -0.31
CA MET A 1 11.35 12.35 -0.98
C MET A 1 10.38 12.71 -2.12
N LEU A 2 10.50 12.07 -3.29
CA LEU A 2 9.65 12.38 -4.46
C LEU A 2 8.21 11.89 -4.23
N PRO A 3 7.18 12.62 -4.66
CA PRO A 3 5.80 12.16 -4.57
C PRO A 3 5.57 10.94 -5.47
N LEU A 4 4.95 9.88 -4.94
CA LEU A 4 4.58 8.68 -5.68
C LEU A 4 3.61 9.01 -6.82
N SER A 5 4.03 8.99 -8.07
CA SER A 5 3.15 9.30 -9.22
C SER A 5 2.13 8.18 -9.45
N ASP A 6 1.04 8.46 -10.17
CA ASP A 6 0.03 7.45 -10.54
C ASP A 6 0.62 6.29 -11.36
N ALA A 7 1.62 6.59 -12.20
CA ALA A 7 2.42 5.60 -12.95
C ALA A 7 3.42 4.82 -12.08
N SER A 8 3.68 5.23 -10.82
CA SER A 8 4.61 4.51 -9.96
C SER A 8 4.05 3.12 -9.63
N VAL A 9 4.86 2.09 -9.88
CA VAL A 9 4.49 0.70 -9.60
C VAL A 9 5.00 0.32 -8.22
N LEU A 10 4.10 -0.16 -7.37
CA LEU A 10 4.42 -0.61 -6.02
C LEU A 10 4.29 -2.12 -5.92
N VAL A 11 5.14 -2.73 -5.11
CA VAL A 11 5.07 -4.14 -4.75
C VAL A 11 5.38 -4.31 -3.27
N ARG A 12 4.70 -5.24 -2.59
CA ARG A 12 4.96 -5.51 -1.17
C ARG A 12 6.32 -6.19 -0.99
N ARG A 13 6.98 -5.91 0.13
CA ARG A 13 8.18 -6.63 0.54
C ARG A 13 7.79 -8.03 1.03
N GLY A 14 8.30 -9.06 0.38
CA GLY A 14 7.97 -10.47 0.69
C GLY A 14 8.45 -10.96 2.06
N ASP A 15 9.34 -10.22 2.71
CA ASP A 15 9.97 -10.57 3.99
C ASP A 15 9.16 -10.08 5.22
N VAL A 16 7.96 -9.52 5.01
CA VAL A 16 7.11 -9.01 6.10
C VAL A 16 6.03 -10.05 6.43
N PRO A 17 6.12 -10.77 7.56
CA PRO A 17 5.04 -11.65 7.99
C PRO A 17 3.81 -10.82 8.36
N SER A 18 2.67 -11.16 7.75
CA SER A 18 1.38 -10.53 7.97
C SER A 18 0.35 -11.58 8.37
N THR A 19 -0.42 -11.33 9.43
CA THR A 19 -1.51 -12.18 9.90
C THR A 19 -2.78 -11.37 10.07
N VAL A 20 -3.93 -11.96 9.74
CA VAL A 20 -5.23 -11.34 10.01
C VAL A 20 -5.59 -11.62 11.47
N LEU A 21 -5.98 -10.59 12.21
CA LEU A 21 -6.43 -10.67 13.60
C LEU A 21 -7.63 -9.75 13.77
N ASP A 22 -8.80 -10.30 14.16
CA ASP A 22 -10.03 -9.53 14.41
C ASP A 22 -10.38 -8.54 13.29
N ASP A 23 -10.36 -8.99 12.02
CA ASP A 23 -10.63 -8.21 10.79
C ASP A 23 -9.50 -7.27 10.33
N ASP A 24 -8.57 -6.90 11.22
CA ASP A 24 -7.38 -6.11 10.88
C ASP A 24 -6.21 -6.99 10.43
N LEU A 25 -5.40 -6.47 9.50
CA LEU A 25 -4.16 -7.14 9.09
C LEU A 25 -3.00 -6.62 9.94
N VAL A 26 -2.49 -7.47 10.83
CA VAL A 26 -1.34 -7.15 11.68
C VAL A 26 -0.07 -7.64 11.00
N MET A 27 0.90 -6.76 10.87
CA MET A 27 2.21 -7.02 10.32
C MET A 27 3.26 -6.83 11.40
N LEU A 28 4.22 -7.74 11.46
CA LEU A 28 5.41 -7.58 12.29
C LEU A 28 6.59 -7.30 11.36
N ASP A 29 7.22 -6.15 11.53
CA ASP A 29 8.50 -5.91 10.88
C ASP A 29 9.60 -6.62 11.67
N PRO A 30 10.24 -7.67 11.11
CA PRO A 30 11.23 -8.46 11.85
C PRO A 30 12.55 -7.72 12.05
N LEU A 31 12.81 -6.65 11.26
CA LEU A 31 14.05 -5.88 11.32
C LEU A 31 14.04 -4.87 12.47
N THR A 32 12.90 -4.23 12.71
CA THR A 32 12.72 -3.20 13.74
C THR A 32 11.99 -3.73 14.98
N GLY A 33 11.30 -4.87 14.87
CA GLY A 33 10.44 -5.41 15.91
C GLY A 33 9.14 -4.62 16.11
N GLN A 34 8.78 -3.75 15.16
CA GLN A 34 7.57 -2.94 15.23
C GLN A 34 6.34 -3.69 14.71
N TYR A 35 5.23 -3.53 15.42
CA TYR A 35 3.91 -4.01 14.99
C TYR A 35 3.18 -2.89 14.24
N PHE A 36 2.67 -3.23 13.07
CA PHE A 36 1.84 -2.37 12.25
C PHE A 36 0.47 -3.02 12.10
N SER A 37 -0.59 -2.33 12.46
CA SER A 37 -1.95 -2.75 12.17
C SER A 37 -2.45 -1.99 10.96
N LEU A 38 -2.88 -2.72 9.93
CA LEU A 38 -3.51 -2.18 8.74
C LEU A 38 -5.03 -2.35 8.86
N ASN A 39 -5.73 -1.23 8.75
CA ASN A 39 -7.18 -1.18 8.55
C ASN A 39 -7.57 -2.02 7.32
N PRO A 40 -8.76 -2.64 7.23
CA PRO A 40 -9.29 -3.35 6.06
C PRO A 40 -8.97 -2.73 4.69
N VAL A 41 -9.03 -1.40 4.57
CA VAL A 41 -8.59 -0.66 3.35
C VAL A 41 -7.14 -0.99 2.98
N ALA A 42 -6.23 -0.81 3.93
CA ALA A 42 -4.81 -1.01 3.73
C ALA A 42 -4.46 -2.51 3.61
N ALA A 43 -5.20 -3.39 4.30
CA ALA A 43 -5.10 -4.83 4.12
C ALA A 43 -5.48 -5.26 2.70
N ALA A 44 -6.55 -4.69 2.13
CA ALA A 44 -6.96 -4.95 0.75
C ALA A 44 -5.91 -4.45 -0.26
N LEU A 45 -5.32 -3.27 -0.01
CA LEU A 45 -4.18 -2.79 -0.81
C LEU A 45 -2.99 -3.75 -0.71
N TRP A 46 -2.64 -4.18 0.51
CA TRP A 46 -1.52 -5.10 0.76
C TRP A 46 -1.67 -6.42 0.01
N ALA A 47 -2.87 -7.00 0.00
CA ALA A 47 -3.16 -8.21 -0.76
C ALA A 47 -3.06 -8.00 -2.29
N ARG A 48 -3.45 -6.83 -2.80
CA ARG A 48 -3.26 -6.50 -4.23
C ARG A 48 -1.79 -6.30 -4.60
N LEU A 49 -1.01 -5.77 -3.66
CA LEU A 49 0.43 -5.53 -3.78
C LEU A 49 1.29 -6.80 -3.71
N GLU A 50 0.68 -7.99 -3.63
CA GLU A 50 1.36 -9.26 -3.92
C GLU A 50 1.99 -9.30 -5.32
N ARG A 51 1.45 -8.51 -6.24
CA ARG A 51 1.98 -8.30 -7.59
C ARG A 51 2.34 -6.82 -7.76
N PRO A 52 3.23 -6.48 -8.71
CA PRO A 52 3.48 -5.09 -9.07
C PRO A 52 2.18 -4.43 -9.57
N VAL A 53 1.70 -3.41 -8.86
CA VAL A 53 0.48 -2.67 -9.22
C VAL A 53 0.78 -1.16 -9.23
N PRO A 54 0.33 -0.42 -10.26
CA PRO A 54 0.48 1.02 -10.29
C PRO A 54 -0.43 1.72 -9.27
N VAL A 55 0.08 2.80 -8.67
CA VAL A 55 -0.63 3.63 -7.69
C VAL A 55 -2.00 4.08 -8.21
N GLY A 56 -2.08 4.47 -9.49
CA GLY A 56 -3.35 4.89 -10.11
C GLY A 56 -4.43 3.80 -10.07
N THR A 57 -4.07 2.53 -10.24
CA THR A 57 -5.02 1.41 -10.15
C THR A 57 -5.47 1.16 -8.71
N LEU A 58 -4.58 1.32 -7.73
CA LEU A 58 -4.92 1.19 -6.32
C LEU A 58 -5.93 2.27 -5.89
N ILE A 59 -5.71 3.52 -6.32
CA ILE A 59 -6.60 4.64 -6.04
C ILE A 59 -7.95 4.42 -6.73
N ALA A 60 -7.97 4.06 -8.02
CA ALA A 60 -9.20 3.78 -8.75
C ALA A 60 -10.03 2.68 -8.08
N GLY A 61 -9.40 1.58 -7.69
CA GLY A 61 -10.10 0.48 -7.01
C GLY A 61 -10.61 0.83 -5.61
N LEU A 62 -10.09 1.88 -4.97
CA LEU A 62 -10.63 2.42 -3.71
C LEU A 62 -11.77 3.41 -3.96
N LEU A 63 -11.66 4.24 -4.98
CA LEU A 63 -12.73 5.13 -5.42
C LEU A 63 -13.99 4.35 -5.84
N GLU A 64 -13.84 3.16 -6.41
CA GLU A 64 -14.97 2.28 -6.73
C GLU A 64 -15.53 1.54 -5.51
N ALA A 65 -14.69 1.23 -4.51
CA ALA A 65 -15.10 0.48 -3.32
C ALA A 65 -15.69 1.37 -2.21
N TYR A 66 -15.32 2.65 -2.18
CA TYR A 66 -15.73 3.61 -1.16
C TYR A 66 -16.41 4.80 -1.81
N ASP A 67 -17.64 5.09 -1.37
CA ASP A 67 -18.38 6.27 -1.78
C ASP A 67 -17.89 7.48 -0.96
N GLY A 68 -17.25 8.46 -1.61
CA GLY A 68 -16.65 9.61 -0.95
C GLY A 68 -15.98 10.59 -1.92
N ASP A 69 -15.37 11.64 -1.38
CA ASP A 69 -14.72 12.66 -2.21
C ASP A 69 -13.45 12.09 -2.87
N PRO A 70 -13.35 12.11 -4.22
CA PRO A 70 -12.26 11.45 -4.91
C PRO A 70 -10.89 12.08 -4.64
N ALA A 71 -10.85 13.39 -4.38
CA ALA A 71 -9.60 14.07 -4.06
C ALA A 71 -9.10 13.68 -2.66
N ILE A 72 -10.02 13.51 -1.70
CA ILE A 72 -9.70 13.04 -0.35
C ILE A 72 -9.22 11.59 -0.39
N ILE A 73 -9.98 10.69 -1.03
CA ILE A 73 -9.61 9.26 -1.10
C ILE A 73 -8.25 9.09 -1.77
N ALA A 74 -8.02 9.77 -2.91
CA ALA A 74 -6.74 9.71 -3.60
C ALA A 74 -5.59 10.28 -2.75
N GLY A 75 -5.82 11.40 -2.05
CA GLY A 75 -4.84 12.03 -1.18
C GLY A 75 -4.43 11.14 -0.01
N GLU A 76 -5.41 10.63 0.75
CA GLU A 76 -5.20 9.75 1.90
C GLU A 76 -4.53 8.43 1.49
N THR A 77 -5.00 7.83 0.39
CA THR A 77 -4.40 6.60 -0.16
C THR A 77 -2.93 6.83 -0.52
N ARG A 78 -2.63 7.92 -1.22
CA ARG A 78 -1.25 8.26 -1.61
C ARG A 78 -0.37 8.51 -0.39
N ALA A 79 -0.88 9.20 0.61
CA ALA A 79 -0.16 9.44 1.87
C ALA A 79 0.14 8.12 2.59
N ALA A 80 -0.84 7.21 2.67
CA ALA A 80 -0.67 5.89 3.26
C ALA A 80 0.38 5.05 2.51
N LEU A 81 0.30 4.98 1.18
CA LEU A 81 1.28 4.26 0.35
C LEU A 81 2.68 4.85 0.52
N THR A 82 2.81 6.17 0.53
CA THR A 82 4.09 6.87 0.74
C THR A 82 4.69 6.49 2.09
N ARG A 83 3.87 6.40 3.14
CA ARG A 83 4.32 6.00 4.47
C ARG A 83 4.78 4.55 4.53
N LEU A 84 4.09 3.64 3.84
CA LEU A 84 4.51 2.23 3.77
C LEU A 84 5.83 2.06 3.00
N VAL A 85 6.05 2.87 1.95
CA VAL A 85 7.35 2.91 1.25
C VAL A 85 8.45 3.47 2.17
N ASP A 86 8.16 4.54 2.92
CA ASP A 86 9.11 5.14 3.87
C ASP A 86 9.51 4.16 5.00
N LEU A 87 8.56 3.37 5.47
CA LEU A 87 8.79 2.26 6.42
C LEU A 87 9.52 1.07 5.80
N GLY A 88 9.79 1.09 4.49
CA GLY A 88 10.45 0.00 3.77
C GLY A 88 9.59 -1.26 3.61
N LEU A 89 8.28 -1.16 3.82
CA LEU A 89 7.32 -2.27 3.70
C LEU A 89 6.88 -2.47 2.24
N LEU A 90 6.86 -1.39 1.46
CA LEU A 90 6.61 -1.41 0.01
C LEU A 90 7.86 -0.99 -0.75
N LEU A 91 8.08 -1.61 -1.89
CA LEU A 91 9.17 -1.30 -2.82
C LEU A 91 8.58 -0.63 -4.06
N VAL A 92 9.18 0.48 -4.47
CA VAL A 92 8.86 1.14 -5.74
C VAL A 92 9.65 0.45 -6.85
N GLN A 93 8.95 -0.18 -7.77
CA GLN A 93 9.57 -0.73 -8.98
C GLN A 93 9.90 0.43 -9.92
N PRO A 94 11.13 0.52 -10.44
CA PRO A 94 11.40 1.40 -11.57
C PRO A 94 10.57 0.93 -12.75
N GLU A 95 9.95 1.88 -13.48
CA GLU A 95 9.20 1.63 -14.71
C GLU A 95 10.03 0.68 -15.59
N GLN A 96 9.58 -0.58 -15.68
CA GLN A 96 10.21 -1.56 -16.54
C GLN A 96 9.76 -1.20 -17.95
N ALA A 97 10.57 -0.40 -18.65
CA ALA A 97 10.54 -0.35 -20.10
C ALA A 97 11.05 -1.71 -20.59
N GLU A 98 10.12 -2.61 -20.92
CA GLU A 98 10.40 -3.82 -21.70
C GLU A 98 10.18 -3.54 -23.19
#